data_AF-A0A7V3SNS7-F1
#
_entry.id   AF-A0A7V3SNS7-F1
#
_cell.length_a   1.000
_cell.length_b   1.000
_cell.length_c   1.000
_cell.angle_alpha   90.00
_cell.angle_beta   90.00
_cell.angle_gamma   90.00
#
_symmetry.space_group_name_H-M   'P 1'
#
loop_
_entity.id
_entity.type
_entity.pdbx_description
1 polymer ?
#
loop_
_entity_poly.entity_id
_entity_poly.type
_entity_poly.pdbx_seq_one_letter_code
_entity_poly.pdbx_strand_id
1 'polypeptide(L)'
;MEKKNHQPLNLEEIRRRLAEARGRNYWRSLEEVADSEDFRQILEKEFPLQSSPLGAFLHRRQFLKLMGASLALAGLTSCRPLPQRKIVPQVQQPEEVIPGKPLY
;
A
#
# COMPACT_ATOMS: atom_id res chain seq x y z
N MET A 1 29.57 22.93 18.09
CA MET A 1 28.91 21.73 18.64
C MET A 1 28.20 22.15 19.91
N GLU A 2 26.91 22.44 19.79
CA GLU A 2 26.08 22.94 20.88
C GLU A 2 25.59 21.76 21.72
N LYS A 3 25.93 21.74 23.00
CA LYS A 3 25.53 20.67 23.92
C LYS A 3 24.04 20.84 24.23
N LYS A 4 23.19 20.02 23.62
CA LYS A 4 21.77 19.96 24.01
C LYS A 4 21.67 19.42 25.43
N ASN A 5 21.10 20.22 26.34
CA ASN A 5 20.82 19.82 27.71
C ASN A 5 19.67 18.82 27.70
N HIS A 6 19.98 17.53 27.83
CA HIS A 6 18.96 16.50 28.04
C HIS A 6 18.44 16.62 29.48
N GLN A 7 17.18 17.03 29.63
CA GLN A 7 16.53 17.02 30.93
C GLN A 7 16.46 15.57 31.44
N PRO A 8 16.88 15.28 32.68
CA PRO A 8 16.90 13.91 33.18
C PRO A 8 15.47 13.35 33.27
N LEU A 9 15.27 12.17 32.70
CA LEU A 9 13.98 11.46 32.71
C LEU A 9 13.58 11.13 34.16
N ASN A 10 12.37 11.55 34.59
CA ASN A 10 11.82 11.16 35.88
C ASN A 10 11.16 9.78 35.80
N LEU A 11 11.93 8.75 36.18
CA LEU A 11 11.50 7.35 36.09
C LEU A 11 10.39 6.99 37.10
N GLU A 12 10.29 7.69 38.23
CA GLU A 12 9.29 7.40 39.24
C GLU A 12 7.89 7.80 38.77
N GLU A 13 7.79 8.98 38.14
CA GLU A 13 6.55 9.47 37.54
C GLU A 13 6.08 8.53 36.41
N ILE A 14 7.00 8.10 35.55
CA ILE A 14 6.72 7.16 34.45
C ILE A 14 6.18 5.84 35.01
N ARG A 15 6.82 5.29 36.04
CA ARG A 15 6.38 4.03 36.68
C ARG A 15 4.98 4.15 37.28
N ARG A 16 4.65 5.27 37.94
CA ARG A 16 3.31 5.50 38.49
C ARG A 16 2.25 5.53 37.39
N ARG A 17 2.50 6.29 36.31
CA ARG A 17 1.59 6.35 35.15
C ARG A 17 1.38 4.99 34.49
N LEU A 18 2.44 4.20 34.34
CA LEU A 18 2.35 2.85 33.77
C LEU A 18 1.60 1.88 34.68
N ALA A 19 1.71 2.02 36.01
CA ALA A 19 0.97 1.19 36.97
C ALA A 19 -0.55 1.47 36.94
N GLU A 20 -0.96 2.70 36.63
CA GLU A 20 -2.36 3.10 36.49
C GLU A 20 -2.93 2.76 35.10
N ALA A 21 -2.09 2.65 34.07
CA ALA A 21 -2.50 2.31 32.71
C ALA A 21 -3.03 0.87 32.61
N ARG A 22 -4.25 0.71 32.07
CA ARG A 22 -4.88 -0.59 31.81
C ARG A 22 -5.04 -0.84 30.31
N GLY A 23 -4.51 -1.96 29.82
CA GLY A 23 -4.62 -2.37 28.41
C GLY A 23 -3.28 -2.69 27.77
N ARG A 24 -3.29 -2.90 26.44
CA ARG A 24 -2.08 -3.21 25.65
C ARG A 24 -1.50 -1.93 25.06
N ASN A 25 -0.78 -1.18 25.89
CA ASN A 25 -0.02 -0.02 25.44
C ASN A 25 1.40 -0.48 25.09
N TYR A 26 1.67 -0.58 23.79
CA TYR A 26 3.00 -0.92 23.27
C TYR A 26 3.77 0.36 23.02
N TRP A 27 4.97 0.44 23.59
CA TRP A 27 5.91 1.54 23.40
C TRP A 27 7.13 1.03 22.64
N ARG A 28 7.69 1.87 21.78
CA ARG A 28 8.81 1.55 20.90
C ARG A 28 10.13 2.05 21.44
N SER A 29 10.11 3.10 22.26
CA SER A 29 11.28 3.65 22.93
C SER A 29 10.95 4.19 24.33
N LEU A 30 11.98 4.44 25.14
CA LEU A 30 11.83 5.04 26.47
C LEU A 30 11.42 6.51 26.38
N GLU A 31 11.87 7.20 25.34
CA GLU A 31 11.54 8.59 25.04
C GLU A 31 10.06 8.75 24.68
N GLU A 32 9.46 7.75 24.01
CA GLU A 32 8.02 7.71 23.72
C GLU A 32 7.20 7.55 25.00
N VAL A 33 7.68 6.73 25.95
CA VAL A 33 7.03 6.57 27.26
C VAL A 33 7.17 7.84 28.11
N ALA A 34 8.31 8.50 28.02
CA ALA A 34 8.59 9.73 28.75
C ALA A 34 7.85 10.95 28.19
N ASP A 35 7.41 10.89 26.93
CA ASP A 35 6.62 11.92 26.26
C ASP A 35 7.27 13.32 26.34
N SER A 36 8.58 13.37 26.10
CA SER A 36 9.38 14.60 26.20
C SER A 36 9.17 15.52 25.00
N GLU A 37 9.26 16.83 25.22
CA GLU A 37 9.08 17.84 24.16
C GLU A 37 10.12 17.69 23.03
N ASP A 38 11.38 17.42 23.38
CA ASP A 38 12.45 17.17 22.41
C ASP A 38 12.12 15.97 21.50
N PHE A 39 11.57 14.90 22.07
CA PHE A 39 11.17 13.71 21.31
C PHE A 39 9.99 14.00 20.39
N ARG A 40 9.00 14.78 20.84
CA ARG A 40 7.88 15.24 20.00
C ARG A 40 8.35 16.09 18.83
N GLN A 41 9.26 17.04 19.06
CA GLN A 41 9.81 17.88 18.00
C GLN A 41 10.61 17.07 16.97
N ILE A 42 11.35 16.05 17.42
CA ILE A 42 12.05 15.12 16.51
C ILE A 42 11.04 14.30 15.71
N LEU A 43 10.00 13.75 16.35
CA LEU A 43 8.95 13.00 15.66
C LEU A 43 8.24 13.84 14.58
N GLU A 44 7.84 15.07 14.90
CA GLU A 44 7.18 15.97 13.96
C GLU A 44 8.10 16.36 12.78
N LYS A 45 9.41 16.49 13.04
CA LYS A 45 10.39 16.87 12.02
C LYS A 45 10.82 15.71 11.13
N GLU A 46 10.99 14.51 11.69
CA GLU A 46 11.38 13.31 10.94
C GLU A 46 10.22 12.76 10.14
N PHE A 47 9.01 12.96 10.66
CA PHE A 47 7.81 12.46 10.04
C PHE A 47 6.70 13.51 9.99
N PRO A 48 6.93 14.61 9.28
CA PRO A 48 5.92 15.66 9.09
C PRO A 48 4.66 15.14 8.37
N LEU A 49 4.74 13.93 7.78
CA LEU A 49 3.73 13.27 6.95
C LEU A 49 3.47 11.80 7.32
N GLN A 50 3.80 11.34 8.54
CA GLN A 50 3.34 10.02 8.97
C GLN A 50 1.83 10.02 9.22
N SER A 51 1.02 9.19 8.56
CA SER A 51 1.37 8.17 7.58
C SER A 51 0.16 7.64 6.81
N SER A 52 -0.58 8.55 6.17
CA SER A 52 -1.23 8.26 4.88
C SER A 52 -1.84 9.57 4.34
N PRO A 53 -1.64 9.94 3.06
CA PRO A 53 -2.52 10.92 2.41
C PRO A 53 -4.00 10.47 2.38
N LEU A 54 -4.30 9.23 2.80
CA LEU A 54 -5.65 8.68 3.00
C LEU A 54 -6.03 8.54 4.50
N GLY A 55 -5.14 8.84 5.44
CA GLY A 55 -5.29 8.49 6.85
C GLY A 55 -6.31 9.33 7.62
N ALA A 56 -6.54 10.57 7.18
CA ALA A 56 -7.50 11.46 7.84
C ALA A 56 -8.95 11.27 7.33
N PHE A 57 -9.16 10.68 6.15
CA PHE A 57 -10.49 10.68 5.51
C PHE A 57 -10.97 9.31 4.99
N LEU A 58 -10.11 8.31 4.78
CA LEU A 58 -10.53 7.03 4.20
C LEU A 58 -9.78 5.84 4.82
N HIS A 59 -10.53 4.95 5.47
CA HIS A 59 -9.99 3.64 5.86
C HIS A 59 -9.41 2.90 4.66
N ARG A 60 -8.30 2.16 4.83
CA ARG A 60 -7.64 1.37 3.76
C ARG A 60 -8.62 0.55 2.92
N ARG A 61 -9.62 -0.07 3.56
CA ARG A 61 -10.67 -0.85 2.89
C ARG A 61 -11.54 0.01 1.97
N GLN A 62 -11.87 1.23 2.37
CA GLN A 62 -12.70 2.14 1.58
C GLN A 62 -11.96 2.65 0.35
N PHE A 63 -10.66 2.92 0.49
CA PHE A 63 -9.79 3.19 -0.65
C PHE A 63 -9.77 2.02 -1.65
N LEU A 64 -9.54 0.79 -1.18
CA LEU A 64 -9.54 -0.39 -2.04
C LEU A 64 -10.90 -0.63 -2.71
N LYS A 65 -12.01 -0.35 -2.01
CA LYS A 65 -13.36 -0.41 -2.60
C LYS A 65 -13.53 0.58 -3.75
N LEU A 66 -13.10 1.83 -3.58
CA LEU A 66 -13.20 2.86 -4.60
C LEU A 66 -12.35 2.51 -5.82
N MET A 67 -11.08 2.14 -5.61
CA MET A 67 -10.19 1.72 -6.69
C MET A 67 -10.72 0.48 -7.42
N GLY A 68 -11.23 -0.50 -6.69
CA GLY A 68 -11.83 -1.71 -7.25
C GLY A 68 -13.09 -1.42 -8.06
N ALA A 69 -13.96 -0.52 -7.58
CA ALA A 69 -15.15 -0.09 -8.32
C ALA A 69 -14.78 0.59 -9.64
N SER A 70 -13.79 1.48 -9.64
CA SER A 70 -13.29 2.14 -10.85
C SER A 70 -12.73 1.14 -11.86
N LEU A 71 -11.94 0.16 -11.40
CA LEU A 71 -11.39 -0.89 -12.26
C LEU A 71 -12.47 -1.81 -12.84
N ALA A 72 -13.47 -2.20 -12.04
CA ALA A 72 -14.59 -2.99 -12.53
C ALA A 72 -15.38 -2.24 -13.62
N LEU A 73 -15.68 -0.96 -13.40
CA LEU A 73 -16.39 -0.12 -14.36
C LEU A 73 -15.61 0.03 -15.68
N ALA A 74 -14.30 0.27 -15.60
CA ALA A 74 -13.42 0.32 -16.77
C ALA A 74 -13.38 -1.03 -17.50
N GLY A 75 -13.34 -2.13 -16.74
CA GLY A 75 -13.30 -3.51 -17.24
C GLY A 75 -14.55 -3.93 -18.03
N LEU A 76 -15.72 -3.36 -17.77
CA LEU A 76 -16.97 -3.66 -18.50
C LEU A 76 -16.85 -3.43 -20.02
N THR A 77 -16.01 -2.48 -20.42
CA THR A 77 -15.82 -2.12 -21.83
C THR A 77 -14.64 -2.86 -22.48
N SER A 78 -13.88 -3.63 -21.70
CA SER A 78 -12.59 -4.21 -22.12
C SER A 78 -12.72 -5.50 -22.93
N CYS A 79 -13.73 -6.34 -22.65
CA CYS A 79 -13.95 -7.55 -23.44
C CYS A 79 -14.76 -7.23 -24.69
N ARG A 80 -14.07 -7.18 -25.85
CA ARG A 80 -14.72 -7.26 -27.16
C ARG A 80 -14.72 -8.71 -27.63
N PRO A 81 -15.86 -9.28 -28.07
CA PRO A 81 -15.85 -10.59 -28.69
C PRO A 81 -14.95 -10.54 -29.93
N LEU A 82 -13.95 -11.42 -29.97
CA LEU A 82 -13.11 -11.55 -31.15
C LEU A 82 -13.98 -12.13 -32.27
N PRO A 83 -13.99 -11.55 -33.49
CA PRO A 83 -14.78 -12.10 -34.58
C PRO A 83 -14.35 -13.54 -34.82
N GLN A 84 -15.31 -14.46 -34.85
CA GLN A 84 -15.04 -15.85 -35.16
C GLN A 84 -14.53 -15.96 -36.60
N ARG A 85 -13.22 -16.16 -36.75
CA ARG A 85 -12.62 -16.41 -38.06
C ARG A 85 -12.84 -17.88 -38.39
N LYS A 86 -13.61 -18.14 -39.45
CA LYS A 86 -13.72 -19.48 -40.03
C LYS A 86 -12.47 -19.75 -40.86
N ILE A 87 -11.70 -20.76 -40.47
CA ILE A 87 -10.60 -21.30 -41.27
C ILE A 87 -11.20 -22.46 -42.07
N VAL A 88 -11.37 -22.28 -43.38
CA VAL A 88 -11.98 -23.29 -44.25
C VAL A 88 -10.86 -23.98 -45.03
N PRO A 89 -10.60 -25.28 -44.81
CA PRO A 89 -9.64 -26.02 -45.61
C PRO A 89 -10.20 -26.31 -47.01
N GLN A 90 -9.31 -26.63 -47.94
CA GLN A 90 -9.72 -27.13 -49.25
C GLN A 90 -10.34 -28.52 -49.11
N VAL A 91 -11.40 -28.78 -49.88
CA VAL A 91 -12.11 -30.09 -49.87
C VAL A 91 -11.21 -31.20 -50.39
N GLN A 92 -10.40 -30.90 -51.40
CA GLN A 92 -9.32 -31.76 -51.90
C GLN A 92 -8.04 -30.94 -51.85
N GLN A 93 -7.08 -31.41 -51.07
CA GLN A 93 -5.79 -30.72 -50.92
C GLN A 93 -4.81 -31.23 -51.99
N PRO A 94 -4.26 -30.36 -52.85
CA PRO A 94 -3.26 -30.74 -53.84
C PRO A 94 -1.92 -31.08 -53.17
N GLU A 95 -1.18 -32.03 -53.73
CA GLU A 95 0.06 -32.58 -53.13
C GLU A 95 1.19 -31.53 -53.04
N GLU A 96 1.19 -30.57 -53.96
CA GLU A 96 2.22 -29.52 -54.05
C GLU A 96 2.01 -28.38 -53.05
N VAL A 97 0.81 -28.21 -52.48
CA VAL A 97 0.48 -27.07 -51.61
C VAL A 97 0.42 -27.51 -50.15
N ILE A 98 1.44 -27.12 -49.38
CA ILE A 98 1.50 -27.33 -47.93
C ILE A 98 1.21 -26.00 -47.22
N PRO A 99 0.10 -25.87 -46.47
CA PRO A 99 -0.20 -24.66 -45.71
C PRO A 99 0.96 -24.25 -44.82
N GLY A 100 1.44 -23.01 -44.97
CA GLY A 100 2.58 -22.47 -44.22
C GLY A 100 3.95 -22.69 -44.87
N LYS A 101 4.04 -23.39 -46.02
CA LYS A 101 5.26 -23.45 -46.83
C LYS A 101 5.10 -22.64 -48.12
N PRO A 102 6.05 -21.75 -48.44
CA PRO A 102 6.04 -21.04 -49.72
C PRO A 102 6.35 -22.00 -50.89
N LEU A 103 5.68 -21.78 -52.02
CA LEU A 103 6.04 -22.34 -53.32
C LEU A 103 7.00 -21.36 -54.00
N TYR A 104 8.19 -21.83 -54.36
CA TYR A 104 9.24 -21.06 -55.02
C TYR A 104 9.31 -21.40 -56.51
#